data_AF-A0A136NQ57-F1
#
_entry.id   AF-A0A136NQ57-F1
#
_cell.length_a   1.000
_cell.length_b   1.000
_cell.length_c   1.000
_cell.angle_alpha   90.00
_cell.angle_beta   90.00
_cell.angle_gamma   90.00
#
_symmetry.space_group_name_H-M   'P 1'
#
loop_
_entity.id
_entity.type
_entity.pdbx_description
1 polymer ?
#
loop_
_entity_poly.entity_id
_entity_poly.type
_entity_poly.pdbx_seq_one_letter_code
_entity_poly.pdbx_strand_id
1 'polypeptide(L)'
;MKKKIIVIGSGFGGLGAAIRLAAKGYDVEIFEKLDKPGGRAYVYEVNGFKFDGGPTVITAPFLFDELFALAGKKRKITSLSKPLTPSTGYLIIKKNFLITILILILL
;
A
#
# COMPACT_ATOMS: atom_id res chain seq x y z
N MET A 1 -26.90 -0.36 -12.71
CA MET A 1 -25.69 0.50 -12.82
C MET A 1 -24.92 0.42 -11.51
N LYS A 2 -23.59 0.29 -11.55
CA LYS A 2 -22.76 0.38 -10.34
C LYS A 2 -22.73 1.84 -9.87
N LYS A 3 -22.82 2.09 -8.57
CA LYS A 3 -22.64 3.45 -8.04
C LYS A 3 -21.16 3.82 -8.19
N LYS A 4 -20.91 5.01 -8.73
CA LYS A 4 -19.56 5.58 -8.88
C LYS A 4 -19.12 6.24 -7.58
N ILE A 5 -17.92 5.93 -7.11
CA ILE A 5 -17.30 6.49 -5.90
C ILE A 5 -15.96 7.11 -6.26
N ILE A 6 -15.75 8.34 -5.79
CA ILE A 6 -14.48 9.06 -5.95
C ILE A 6 -13.75 9.02 -4.62
N VAL A 7 -12.50 8.58 -4.64
CA VAL A 7 -11.58 8.62 -3.50
C VAL A 7 -10.48 9.62 -3.79
N ILE A 8 -10.30 10.61 -2.90
CA ILE A 8 -9.27 11.63 -3.04
C ILE A 8 -8.11 11.29 -2.09
N GLY A 9 -6.93 11.11 -2.67
CA GLY A 9 -5.71 10.70 -1.98
C GLY A 9 -5.47 9.20 -2.03
N SER A 10 -4.22 8.83 -2.29
CA SER A 10 -3.76 7.45 -2.46
C SER A 10 -2.79 6.99 -1.37
N GLY A 11 -2.93 7.55 -0.16
CA GLY A 11 -2.29 6.99 1.04
C GLY A 11 -2.93 5.67 1.47
N PHE A 12 -2.42 5.06 2.55
CA PHE A 12 -2.96 3.79 3.07
C PHE A 12 -4.47 3.80 3.30
N GLY A 13 -5.01 4.88 3.86
CA GLY A 13 -6.45 5.00 4.09
C GLY A 13 -7.26 5.06 2.79
N GLY A 14 -6.83 5.87 1.83
CA GLY A 14 -7.51 6.01 0.54
C GLY A 14 -7.49 4.72 -0.28
N LEU A 15 -6.33 4.07 -0.38
CA LEU A 15 -6.19 2.78 -1.05
C LEU A 15 -6.99 1.68 -0.34
N GLY A 16 -6.90 1.61 0.99
CA GLY A 16 -7.67 0.64 1.77
C GLY A 16 -9.18 0.80 1.59
N ALA A 17 -9.68 2.05 1.58
CA ALA A 17 -11.07 2.34 1.29
C ALA A 17 -11.46 1.96 -0.15
N ALA A 18 -10.63 2.34 -1.13
CA ALA A 18 -10.88 2.06 -2.54
C ALA A 18 -10.96 0.55 -2.83
N ILE A 19 -10.02 -0.24 -2.28
CA ILE A 19 -10.03 -1.71 -2.41
C ILE A 19 -11.31 -2.30 -1.81
N ARG A 20 -11.68 -1.89 -0.60
CA ARG A 20 -12.89 -2.39 0.08
C ARG A 20 -14.17 -2.02 -0.68
N LEU A 21 -14.23 -0.85 -1.29
CA LEU A 21 -15.36 -0.41 -2.11
C LEU A 21 -15.40 -1.16 -3.45
N ALA A 22 -14.26 -1.30 -4.12
CA ALA A 22 -14.17 -2.06 -5.37
C ALA A 22 -14.57 -3.53 -5.15
N ALA A 23 -14.12 -4.15 -4.05
CA ALA A 23 -14.49 -5.52 -3.66
C ALA A 23 -15.99 -5.68 -3.37
N LYS A 24 -16.69 -4.60 -2.99
CA LYS A 24 -18.16 -4.56 -2.84
C LYS A 24 -18.90 -4.31 -4.17
N GLY A 25 -18.18 -4.24 -5.28
CA GLY A 25 -18.76 -4.08 -6.62
C GLY A 25 -19.07 -2.63 -7.02
N TYR A 26 -18.56 -1.63 -6.28
CA TYR A 26 -18.64 -0.23 -6.71
C TYR A 26 -17.69 0.06 -7.88
N ASP A 27 -17.99 1.09 -8.65
CA ASP A 27 -17.06 1.68 -9.63
C ASP A 27 -16.25 2.77 -8.93
N VAL A 28 -14.93 2.58 -8.80
CA VAL A 28 -14.10 3.41 -7.91
C VAL A 28 -12.98 4.08 -8.70
N GLU A 29 -12.90 5.40 -8.60
CA GLU A 29 -11.80 6.19 -9.13
C GLU A 29 -11.01 6.84 -8.00
N ILE A 30 -9.67 6.82 -8.10
CA ILE A 30 -8.77 7.43 -7.12
C ILE A 30 -8.06 8.61 -7.78
N PHE A 31 -8.09 9.77 -7.13
CA PHE A 31 -7.36 10.96 -7.56
C PHE A 31 -6.25 11.27 -6.59
N GLU A 32 -5.02 11.36 -7.08
CA GLU A 32 -3.83 11.70 -6.30
C GLU A 32 -3.21 12.99 -6.84
N LYS A 33 -2.77 13.86 -5.93
CA LYS A 33 -2.11 15.12 -6.29
C LYS A 33 -0.62 14.90 -6.62
N LEU A 34 0.01 13.93 -5.97
CA LEU A 34 1.40 13.55 -6.22
C LEU A 34 1.53 12.82 -7.58
N ASP A 35 2.76 12.77 -8.09
CA ASP A 35 3.16 12.08 -9.33
C ASP A 35 3.03 10.55 -9.26
N LYS A 36 2.98 9.99 -8.05
CA LYS A 36 2.76 8.57 -7.81
C LYS A 36 2.03 8.35 -6.50
N PRO A 37 1.32 7.21 -6.39
CA PRO A 37 0.54 6.97 -5.20
C PRO A 37 1.39 6.54 -3.99
N GLY A 38 0.85 6.77 -2.78
CA GLY A 38 1.53 6.49 -1.51
C GLY A 38 1.23 7.51 -0.40
N GLY A 39 0.83 8.74 -0.74
CA GLY A 39 0.48 9.77 0.24
C GLY A 39 1.62 10.03 1.24
N ARG A 40 1.39 9.81 2.54
CA ARG A 40 2.48 9.91 3.55
C ARG A 40 3.49 8.78 3.49
N ALA A 41 3.18 7.66 2.85
CA ALA A 41 4.13 6.55 2.61
C ALA A 41 4.92 6.73 1.30
N TYR A 42 5.01 7.96 0.82
CA TYR A 42 5.62 8.31 -0.44
C TYR A 42 7.16 8.24 -0.34
N VAL A 43 7.76 7.61 -1.34
CA VAL A 43 9.21 7.48 -1.48
C VAL A 43 9.64 8.35 -2.64
N TYR A 44 10.56 9.28 -2.43
CA TYR A 44 11.01 10.20 -3.47
C TYR A 44 12.51 10.12 -3.71
N GLU A 45 12.96 10.67 -4.82
CA GLU A 45 14.36 10.63 -5.21
C GLU A 45 14.90 12.05 -5.38
N VAL A 46 16.06 12.31 -4.78
CA VAL A 46 16.78 13.58 -4.89
C VAL A 46 18.23 13.26 -5.16
N ASN A 47 18.78 13.77 -6.27
CA ASN A 47 20.19 13.57 -6.67
C ASN A 47 20.61 12.09 -6.73
N GLY A 48 19.72 11.20 -7.19
CA GLY A 48 19.98 9.74 -7.24
C GLY A 48 19.84 9.01 -5.90
N PHE A 49 19.51 9.71 -4.81
CA PHE A 49 19.25 9.13 -3.50
C PHE A 49 17.75 9.00 -3.25
N LYS A 50 17.33 7.82 -2.77
CA LYS A 50 15.93 7.55 -2.41
C LYS A 50 15.67 7.85 -0.94
N PHE A 51 14.63 8.63 -0.68
CA PHE A 51 14.16 9.03 0.65
C PHE A 51 12.79 8.42 0.92
N ASP A 52 12.68 7.71 2.04
CA ASP A 52 11.41 7.17 2.53
C ASP A 52 10.80 8.18 3.50
N GLY A 53 9.75 8.87 3.09
CA GLY A 53 8.98 9.78 3.97
C GLY A 53 7.91 9.05 4.80
N GLY A 54 7.78 7.74 4.61
CA GLY A 54 6.75 6.90 5.17
C GLY A 54 7.06 6.30 6.54
N PRO A 55 6.07 5.61 7.14
CA PRO A 55 6.29 4.86 8.36
C PRO A 55 7.26 3.71 8.10
N THR A 56 8.36 3.70 8.85
CA THR A 56 9.44 2.71 8.73
C THR A 56 9.11 1.37 9.42
N VAL A 57 8.10 1.37 10.29
CA VAL A 57 7.67 0.22 11.08
C VAL A 57 6.20 -0.05 10.85
N ILE A 58 5.89 -1.28 10.47
CA ILE A 58 4.51 -1.78 10.36
C ILE A 58 4.28 -2.78 11.49
N THR A 59 3.39 -2.44 12.41
CA THR A 59 3.03 -3.28 13.57
C THR A 59 1.87 -4.23 13.28
N ALA A 60 1.02 -3.89 12.31
CA ALA A 60 -0.14 -4.69 11.91
C ALA A 60 -0.05 -5.11 10.42
N PRO A 61 0.93 -5.94 10.03
CA PRO A 61 1.13 -6.32 8.63
C PRO A 61 -0.01 -7.16 8.05
N PHE A 62 -0.76 -7.88 8.90
CA PHE A 62 -1.91 -8.70 8.51
C PHE A 62 -3.05 -7.89 7.88
N LEU A 63 -3.17 -6.59 8.20
CA LEU A 63 -4.15 -5.71 7.57
C LEU A 63 -3.93 -5.58 6.06
N PHE A 64 -2.68 -5.71 5.58
CA PHE A 64 -2.41 -5.78 4.15
C PHE A 64 -2.90 -7.09 3.57
N ASP A 65 -2.66 -8.22 4.25
CA ASP A 65 -3.09 -9.53 3.78
C ASP A 65 -4.62 -9.59 3.59
N GLU A 66 -5.39 -8.98 4.50
CA GLU A 66 -6.85 -8.79 4.33
C GLU A 66 -7.20 -8.02 3.05
N LEU A 67 -6.51 -6.92 2.76
CA LEU A 67 -6.76 -6.11 1.56
C LEU A 67 -6.42 -6.87 0.27
N PHE A 68 -5.32 -7.62 0.26
CA PHE A 68 -4.96 -8.48 -0.87
C PHE A 68 -6.02 -9.57 -1.09
N ALA A 69 -6.49 -10.21 -0.03
CA ALA A 69 -7.53 -11.24 -0.11
C ALA A 69 -8.84 -10.69 -0.68
N LEU A 70 -9.24 -9.47 -0.29
CA LEU A 70 -10.41 -8.79 -0.86
C LEU A 70 -10.25 -8.51 -2.37
N ALA A 71 -9.03 -8.30 -2.85
CA ALA A 71 -8.72 -8.15 -4.27
C ALA A 71 -8.53 -9.49 -5.00
N GLY A 72 -8.79 -10.63 -4.34
CA GLY A 72 -8.58 -11.96 -4.92
C GLY A 72 -7.10 -12.34 -5.11
N LYS A 73 -6.18 -11.64 -4.42
CA LYS A 73 -4.73 -11.81 -4.53
C LYS A 73 -4.16 -12.34 -3.20
N LYS A 74 -2.99 -13.00 -3.28
CA LYS A 74 -2.18 -13.30 -2.08
C LYS A 74 -1.02 -12.32 -2.02
N ARG A 75 -0.75 -11.77 -0.83
CA ARG A 75 0.40 -10.89 -0.63
C ARG A 75 1.69 -11.68 -0.86
N LYS A 76 2.51 -11.24 -1.82
CA LYS A 76 3.86 -11.77 -2.01
C LYS A 76 4.84 -10.93 -1.20
N ILE A 77 5.48 -11.57 -0.23
CA ILE A 77 6.55 -10.99 0.58
C ILE A 77 7.87 -11.34 -0.11
N THR A 78 8.43 -10.45 -0.92
CA THR A 78 9.77 -10.64 -1.51
C THR A 78 10.87 -10.54 -0.46
N SER A 79 12.00 -11.22 -0.67
CA SER A 79 13.14 -11.47 0.24
C SER A 79 13.80 -10.27 0.97
N LEU A 80 13.35 -9.04 0.71
CA LEU A 80 13.77 -7.81 1.39
C LEU A 80 13.03 -7.53 2.71
N SER A 81 11.97 -8.26 2.99
CA SER A 81 11.25 -8.23 4.27
C SER A 81 11.48 -9.55 4.99
N LYS A 82 12.64 -9.67 5.66
CA LYS A 82 12.83 -10.73 6.64
C LYS A 82 12.04 -10.36 7.91
N PRO A 83 11.22 -11.28 8.46
CA PRO A 83 10.73 -11.12 9.82
C PRO A 83 11.94 -11.00 10.74
N LEU A 84 12.05 -9.92 11.50
CA LEU A 84 12.98 -9.88 12.62
C LEU A 84 12.35 -10.72 13.73
N THR A 85 13.07 -11.76 14.15
CA THR A 85 12.68 -12.62 15.26
C THR A 85 12.50 -11.75 16.53
N PRO A 86 11.40 -11.88 17.29
CA PRO A 86 11.09 -10.92 18.35
C PRO A 86 11.72 -11.32 19.68
N SER A 87 12.47 -10.40 20.29
CA SER A 87 12.08 -9.94 21.62
C SER A 87 11.07 -8.78 21.55
N THR A 88 10.84 -8.19 20.37
CA THR A 88 9.79 -7.19 20.12
C THR A 88 9.35 -7.26 18.66
N GLY A 89 8.06 -7.51 18.41
CA GLY A 89 7.51 -7.83 17.09
C GLY A 89 7.45 -6.63 16.15
N TYR A 90 8.55 -6.35 15.44
CA TYR A 90 8.61 -5.28 14.44
C TYR A 90 9.06 -5.80 13.07
N LEU A 91 8.31 -5.42 12.03
CA LEU A 91 8.69 -5.62 10.65
C LEU A 91 9.25 -4.31 10.08
N ILE A 92 10.53 -4.31 9.71
CA ILE A 92 11.19 -3.20 9.00
C ILE A 92 11.10 -3.46 7.51
N ILE A 93 10.41 -2.58 6.78
CA ILE A 93 10.24 -2.68 5.33
C ILE A 93 11.33 -1.87 4.65
N LYS A 94 12.23 -2.51 3.87
CA LYS A 94 13.29 -1.80 3.14
C LYS A 94 12.98 -1.53 1.66
N LYS A 95 13.26 -0.27 1.29
CA LYS A 95 13.68 0.33 0.00
C LYS A 95 12.80 0.19 -1.26
N ASN A 96 12.09 -0.91 -1.51
CA ASN A 96 11.34 -1.11 -2.78
C ASN A 96 9.94 -1.76 -2.64
N PHE A 97 9.49 -2.05 -1.42
CA PHE A 97 8.34 -2.93 -1.19
C PHE A 97 6.97 -2.24 -1.28
N LEU A 98 6.86 -0.96 -0.89
CA LEU A 98 5.58 -0.24 -0.88
C LEU A 98 5.06 0.12 -2.28
N ILE A 99 5.97 0.53 -3.18
CA ILE A 99 5.65 0.80 -4.59
C ILE A 99 5.17 -0.49 -5.27
N THR A 100 5.76 -1.63 -4.90
CA THR A 100 5.41 -2.95 -5.43
C THR A 100 4.01 -3.40 -4.96
N ILE A 101 3.61 -3.12 -3.71
CA ILE A 101 2.26 -3.43 -3.20
C ILE A 101 1.16 -2.65 -3.94
N LEU A 102 1.37 -1.36 -4.19
CA LEU A 102 0.37 -0.57 -4.92
C LEU A 102 0.21 -1.05 -6.37
N ILE A 103 1.33 -1.32 -7.05
CA ILE A 103 1.34 -1.78 -8.44
C ILE A 103 0.72 -3.18 -8.55
N LEU A 104 1.02 -4.11 -7.63
CA LEU A 104 0.48 -5.48 -7.66
C LEU A 104 -0.99 -5.61 -7.25
N ILE A 105 -1.56 -4.63 -6.54
CA ILE A 105 -3.00 -4.64 -6.23
C ILE A 105 -3.78 -4.02 -7.40
N LEU A 106 -3.26 -2.95 -8.02
CA LEU A 106 -3.92 -2.22 -9.10
C LEU A 106 -3.70 -2.81 -10.52
N LEU A 107 -2.67 -3.65 -10.72
CA LEU A 107 -2.46 -4.51 -11.91
C LEU A 107 -2.64 -5.96 -11.50
#